data_AF-A0A497K996-F1
#
_entry.id   AF-A0A497K996-F1
#
_cell.length_a   1.000
_cell.length_b   1.000
_cell.length_c   1.000
_cell.angle_alpha   90.00
_cell.angle_beta   90.00
_cell.angle_gamma   90.00
#
_symmetry.space_group_name_H-M   'P 1'
#
loop_
_entity.id
_entity.type
_entity.pdbx_description
1 polymer ?
#
loop_
_entity_poly.entity_id
_entity_poly.type
_entity_poly.pdbx_seq_one_letter_code
_entity_poly.pdbx_strand_id
1 'polypeptide(L)'
;EGAPATLQLSWDVKPHRIGMEEIIWMKTPPYDKNGFGTGIMQTLCRSLKLDDENVRPSFSEIIGRIQNSIMSQFEKFGGPNELWIFPGVNKTDLEAYYARIKNIPSSGSRFVTNVENARVQLLVPERARSFDYYIETLMNEFYLGLSTPLPKLFTAPGFTEASANVAVKVDEKRVMALQRLLKRTVERELFVPVLARAGFNPDKAKVRLNWGVPEKPEYTISDVLKAYEDGAISRFEVRKILKNLGWPLEEGSIPS
;
A
#
# COMPACT_ATOMS: atom_id res chain seq x y z
N GLU A 1 6.70 25.72 17.49
CA GLU A 1 6.40 25.04 16.22
C GLU A 1 7.70 24.39 15.74
N GLY A 2 7.72 23.06 15.60
CA GLY A 2 8.97 22.29 15.45
C GLY A 2 9.49 22.23 14.00
N ALA A 3 9.84 23.36 13.42
CA ALA A 3 10.57 23.37 12.14
C ALA A 3 12.05 23.04 12.42
N PRO A 4 12.59 21.94 11.87
CA PRO A 4 14.01 21.62 12.03
C PRO A 4 14.87 22.70 11.34
N ALA A 5 15.99 23.10 11.96
CA ALA A 5 16.87 24.12 11.40
C ALA A 5 17.80 23.56 10.30
N THR A 6 18.21 22.30 10.43
CA THR A 6 19.18 21.65 9.54
C THR A 6 18.80 20.19 9.30
N LEU A 7 18.97 19.71 8.07
CA LEU A 7 18.87 18.29 7.75
C LEU A 7 20.26 17.66 7.76
N GLN A 8 20.45 16.62 8.57
CA GLN A 8 21.67 15.82 8.58
C GLN A 8 21.43 14.53 7.81
N LEU A 9 22.22 14.29 6.77
CA LEU A 9 22.15 13.09 5.94
C LEU A 9 23.10 12.02 6.49
N SER A 10 22.62 10.77 6.61
CA SER A 10 23.41 9.64 7.13
C SER A 10 24.19 8.89 6.05
N TRP A 11 24.02 9.25 4.78
CA TRP A 11 24.72 8.68 3.62
C TRP A 11 25.93 9.54 3.23
N ASP A 12 26.91 8.94 2.53
CA ASP A 12 28.16 9.55 2.04
C ASP A 12 27.94 10.59 0.91
N VAL A 13 27.03 11.53 1.12
CA VAL A 13 26.71 12.62 0.19
C VAL A 13 27.22 13.93 0.78
N LYS A 14 28.13 14.61 0.07
CA LYS A 14 28.55 15.98 0.41
C LYS A 14 27.60 16.99 -0.25
N PRO A 15 27.10 18.01 0.48
CA PRO A 15 27.31 18.28 1.90
C PRO A 15 26.45 17.41 2.83
N HIS A 16 27.02 17.01 3.97
CA HIS A 16 26.36 16.16 4.99
C HIS A 16 25.31 16.91 5.83
N ARG A 17 25.31 18.25 5.74
CA ARG A 17 24.36 19.15 6.37
C ARG A 17 23.86 20.11 5.31
N ILE A 18 22.54 20.20 5.19
CA ILE A 18 21.87 21.09 4.27
C ILE A 18 20.96 21.98 5.11
N GLY A 19 21.04 23.30 4.88
CA GLY A 19 20.13 24.25 5.50
C GLY A 19 18.71 24.03 4.98
N MET A 20 17.69 24.16 5.85
CA MET A 20 16.31 23.93 5.39
C MET A 20 15.84 24.96 4.36
N GLU A 21 16.49 26.11 4.25
CA GLU A 21 16.30 27.11 3.19
C GLU A 21 16.70 26.62 1.79
N GLU A 22 17.54 25.57 1.71
CA GLU A 22 17.95 24.95 0.46
C GLU A 22 17.06 23.76 0.07
N ILE A 23 16.13 23.36 0.95
CA ILE A 23 15.30 22.16 0.79
C ILE A 23 13.82 22.53 0.71
N ILE A 24 13.13 21.95 -0.27
CA ILE A 24 11.68 21.99 -0.31
C ILE A 24 11.14 20.82 0.51
N TRP A 25 10.71 21.13 1.74
CA TRP A 25 10.21 20.12 2.66
C TRP A 25 8.72 19.82 2.46
N MET A 26 8.44 18.72 1.75
CA MET A 26 7.08 18.23 1.55
C MET A 26 6.71 17.22 2.64
N LYS A 27 5.76 17.59 3.51
CA LYS A 27 5.25 16.69 4.56
C LYS A 27 3.75 16.53 4.51
N THR A 28 3.29 15.33 4.86
CA THR A 28 1.90 15.09 5.21
C THR A 28 1.57 15.77 6.54
N PRO A 29 0.29 16.11 6.80
CA PRO A 29 -0.11 16.63 8.10
C PRO A 29 0.32 15.67 9.23
N PRO A 30 1.09 16.13 10.22
CA PRO A 30 1.50 15.28 11.32
C PRO A 30 0.33 15.04 12.28
N TYR A 31 0.26 13.84 12.85
CA TYR A 31 -0.69 13.53 13.94
C TYR A 31 -0.33 14.26 15.25
N ASP A 32 0.96 14.49 15.46
CA ASP A 32 1.53 15.20 16.61
C ASP A 32 2.16 16.54 16.15
N LYS A 33 2.85 17.25 17.04
CA LYS A 33 3.56 18.49 16.68
C LYS A 33 4.94 18.23 16.07
N ASN A 34 5.16 17.09 15.39
CA ASN A 34 6.46 16.78 14.80
C ASN A 34 6.77 17.62 13.54
N GLY A 35 8.07 17.73 13.25
CA GLY A 35 8.57 18.44 12.06
C GLY A 35 8.42 17.66 10.75
N PHE A 36 8.22 16.34 10.81
CA PHE A 36 8.44 15.41 9.69
C PHE A 36 7.17 14.94 8.96
N GLY A 37 5.99 15.15 9.54
CA GLY A 37 4.72 14.63 9.03
C GLY A 37 4.35 13.27 9.59
N THR A 38 3.35 12.63 8.99
CA THR A 38 2.95 11.26 9.31
C THR A 38 2.84 10.42 8.05
N GLY A 39 3.71 9.41 7.94
CA GLY A 39 3.72 8.51 6.79
C GLY A 39 2.46 7.65 6.72
N ILE A 40 2.06 7.25 5.51
CA ILE A 40 0.85 6.43 5.29
C ILE A 40 0.94 5.10 6.07
N MET A 41 2.11 4.47 6.06
CA MET A 41 2.36 3.21 6.79
C MET A 41 2.63 3.40 8.28
N GLN A 42 2.85 4.64 8.74
CA GLN A 42 3.32 4.88 10.09
C GLN A 42 2.30 4.48 11.16
N THR A 43 1.00 4.55 10.83
CA THR A 43 -0.10 4.08 11.68
C THR A 43 -0.03 2.57 11.93
N LEU A 44 0.45 1.80 10.95
CA LEU A 44 0.60 0.34 11.06
C LEU A 44 1.88 -0.06 11.81
N CYS A 45 2.93 0.76 11.72
CA CYS A 45 4.24 0.47 12.31
C CYS A 45 4.41 1.01 13.74
N ARG A 46 3.47 1.82 14.25
CA ARG A 46 3.54 2.35 15.63
C ARG A 46 2.96 1.36 16.64
N SER A 47 3.70 1.17 17.72
CA SER A 47 3.16 0.56 18.94
C SER A 47 2.17 1.49 19.62
N LEU A 48 1.22 0.92 20.36
CA LEU A 48 0.27 1.69 21.16
C LEU A 48 0.58 1.45 22.64
N LYS A 49 0.99 2.50 23.34
CA LYS A 49 1.10 2.47 24.81
C LYS A 49 -0.32 2.46 25.38
N LEU A 50 -0.67 1.38 26.10
CA LEU A 50 -1.98 1.25 26.74
C LEU A 50 -1.91 1.78 28.17
N ASP A 51 -0.88 1.37 28.91
CA ASP A 51 -0.53 1.85 30.24
C ASP A 51 1.00 1.85 30.42
N ASP A 52 1.52 2.02 31.63
CA ASP A 52 2.96 2.13 31.89
C ASP A 52 3.74 0.82 31.71
N GLU A 53 3.08 -0.34 31.79
CA GLU A 53 3.71 -1.66 31.68
C GLU A 53 3.34 -2.38 30.38
N ASN A 54 2.19 -2.04 29.80
CA ASN A 54 1.61 -2.70 28.64
C ASN A 54 1.73 -1.82 27.40
N VAL A 55 2.55 -2.30 26.47
CA VAL A 55 2.67 -1.74 25.13
C VAL A 55 2.14 -2.77 24.14
N ARG A 56 1.08 -2.41 23.42
CA ARG A 56 0.64 -3.19 22.27
C ARG A 56 1.69 -3.01 21.16
N PRO A 57 2.21 -4.11 20.58
CA PRO A 57 3.10 -4.03 19.43
C PRO A 57 2.45 -3.36 18.22
N SER A 58 3.28 -3.07 17.21
CA SER A 58 2.80 -2.55 15.93
C SER A 58 1.85 -3.53 15.23
N PHE A 59 0.92 -3.03 14.42
CA PHE A 59 0.02 -3.90 13.65
C PHE A 59 0.79 -4.79 12.67
N SER A 60 1.85 -4.28 12.05
CA SER A 60 2.74 -5.07 11.20
C SER A 60 3.35 -6.27 11.95
N GLU A 61 3.76 -6.06 13.20
CA GLU A 61 4.33 -7.12 14.03
C GLU A 61 3.26 -8.12 14.49
N ILE A 62 2.07 -7.65 14.84
CA ILE A 62 0.94 -8.52 15.20
C ILE A 62 0.62 -9.48 14.06
N ILE A 63 0.50 -8.96 12.83
CA ILE A 63 0.21 -9.79 11.64
C ILE A 63 1.33 -10.78 11.37
N GLY A 64 2.59 -10.34 11.43
CA GLY A 64 3.74 -11.24 11.25
C GLY A 64 3.78 -12.37 12.28
N ARG A 65 3.50 -12.06 13.56
CA ARG A 65 3.40 -13.06 14.63
C ARG A 65 2.26 -14.05 14.39
N ILE A 66 1.10 -13.58 13.94
CA ILE A 66 -0.06 -14.43 13.62
C ILE A 66 0.27 -15.36 12.46
N GLN A 67 0.80 -14.84 11.36
CA GLN A 67 1.20 -15.64 10.20
C GLN A 67 2.20 -16.74 10.58
N ASN A 68 3.23 -16.39 11.35
CA ASN A 68 4.20 -17.36 11.84
C ASN A 68 3.56 -18.40 12.79
N SER A 69 2.65 -17.97 13.66
CA SER A 69 1.95 -18.86 14.60
C SER A 69 1.03 -19.85 13.88
N ILE A 70 0.31 -19.38 12.85
CA ILE A 70 -0.54 -20.23 12.00
C ILE A 70 0.33 -21.25 11.27
N MET A 71 1.43 -20.83 10.64
CA MET A 71 2.37 -21.75 9.99
C MET A 71 2.90 -22.80 10.97
N SER A 72 3.33 -22.36 12.15
CA SER A 72 3.81 -23.27 13.21
C SER A 72 2.73 -24.27 13.66
N GLN A 73 1.47 -23.85 13.73
CA GLN A 73 0.35 -24.75 14.04
C GLN A 73 0.12 -25.76 12.92
N PHE A 74 0.13 -25.32 11.65
CA PHE A 74 0.02 -26.23 10.51
C PHE A 74 1.15 -27.26 10.49
N GLU A 75 2.40 -26.86 10.72
CA GLU A 75 3.53 -27.79 10.78
C GLU A 75 3.43 -28.77 11.96
N LYS A 76 2.96 -28.29 13.13
CA LYS A 76 2.87 -29.10 14.35
C LYS A 76 1.70 -30.06 14.36
N PHE A 77 0.53 -29.64 13.86
CA PHE A 77 -0.72 -30.42 13.88
C PHE A 77 -1.07 -31.06 12.54
N GLY A 78 -0.47 -30.63 11.43
CA GLY A 78 -0.61 -31.26 10.12
C GLY A 78 0.20 -32.55 9.97
N GLY A 79 1.21 -32.75 10.83
CA GLY A 79 1.94 -34.02 10.94
C GLY A 79 1.20 -35.03 11.82
N PRO A 80 1.21 -36.34 11.48
CA PRO A 80 0.66 -37.36 12.35
C PRO A 80 1.42 -37.38 13.69
N ASN A 81 0.71 -37.43 14.81
CA ASN A 81 1.33 -37.72 16.10
C ASN A 81 1.66 -39.21 16.14
N GLU A 82 2.94 -39.54 16.28
CA GLU A 82 3.41 -40.93 16.33
C GLU A 82 3.68 -41.36 17.77
N LEU A 83 3.05 -42.47 18.17
CA LEU A 83 3.37 -43.18 19.40
C LEU A 83 4.13 -44.45 19.07
N TRP A 84 5.36 -44.54 19.55
CA TRP A 84 6.19 -45.73 19.39
C TRP A 84 6.18 -46.53 20.68
N ILE A 85 5.57 -47.71 20.65
CA ILE A 85 5.46 -48.62 21.79
C ILE A 85 6.49 -49.72 21.60
N PHE A 86 7.37 -49.91 22.59
CA PHE A 86 8.38 -50.97 22.58
C PHE A 86 8.17 -51.91 23.78
N PRO A 87 7.30 -52.93 23.64
CA PRO A 87 7.01 -53.85 24.73
C PRO A 87 8.27 -54.61 25.17
N GLY A 88 8.49 -54.74 26.47
CA GLY A 88 9.60 -55.53 27.03
C GLY A 88 11.00 -54.90 26.93
N VAL A 89 11.12 -53.66 26.42
CA VAL A 89 12.40 -52.95 26.34
C VAL A 89 12.71 -52.23 27.66
N ASN A 90 13.97 -52.31 28.12
CA ASN A 90 14.41 -51.66 29.36
C ASN A 90 14.50 -50.13 29.19
N LYS A 91 14.40 -49.37 30.30
CA LYS A 91 14.38 -47.89 30.26
C LYS A 91 15.58 -47.27 29.55
N THR A 92 16.77 -47.83 29.75
CA THR A 92 18.03 -47.35 29.15
C THR A 92 18.04 -47.45 27.63
N ASP A 93 17.54 -48.57 27.09
CA ASP A 93 17.45 -48.77 25.64
C ASP A 93 16.33 -47.91 25.04
N LEU A 94 15.25 -47.70 25.78
CA LEU A 94 14.15 -46.84 25.39
C LEU A 94 14.58 -45.38 25.23
N GLU A 95 15.45 -44.87 26.11
CA GLU A 95 16.06 -43.54 25.97
C GLU A 95 16.96 -43.45 24.73
N ALA A 96 17.71 -44.50 24.41
CA ALA A 96 18.54 -44.57 23.21
C ALA A 96 17.70 -44.59 21.92
N TYR A 97 16.59 -45.33 21.89
CA TYR A 97 15.63 -45.31 20.78
C TYR A 97 14.95 -43.94 20.66
N TYR A 98 14.56 -43.32 21.78
CA TYR A 98 13.99 -41.96 21.78
C TYR A 98 14.95 -40.93 21.18
N ALA A 99 16.23 -40.96 21.55
CA ALA A 99 17.24 -40.05 21.00
C ALA A 99 17.40 -40.20 19.47
N ARG A 100 17.33 -41.44 18.94
CA ARG A 100 17.36 -41.69 17.49
C ARG A 100 16.11 -41.19 16.78
N ILE A 101 14.93 -41.44 17.36
CA ILE A 101 13.64 -40.99 16.82
C ILE A 101 13.52 -39.46 16.84
N LYS A 102 14.10 -38.79 17.83
CA LYS A 102 14.12 -37.32 17.93
C LYS A 102 14.95 -36.64 16.82
N ASN A 103 15.94 -37.34 16.26
CA ASN A 103 16.84 -36.80 15.24
C ASN A 103 16.31 -36.94 13.78
N ILE A 104 15.16 -37.60 13.59
CA ILE A 104 14.45 -37.63 12.30
C ILE A 104 13.72 -36.28 12.12
N PRO A 105 13.73 -35.61 10.95
CA PRO A 105 13.08 -34.31 10.74
C PRO A 105 11.60 -34.25 11.21
N SER A 106 11.12 -33.06 11.59
CA SER A 106 10.43 -32.82 12.88
C SER A 106 8.97 -32.35 12.84
N SER A 107 8.13 -32.77 11.89
CA SER A 107 6.69 -32.46 11.99
C SER A 107 5.95 -33.49 12.85
N GLY A 108 5.17 -33.02 13.83
CA GLY A 108 4.45 -33.84 14.82
C GLY A 108 5.17 -34.03 16.16
N SER A 109 4.42 -34.22 17.26
CA SER A 109 5.01 -34.55 18.58
C SER A 109 5.20 -36.07 18.70
N ARG A 110 6.42 -36.52 19.01
CA ARG A 110 6.77 -37.95 19.13
C ARG A 110 6.87 -38.39 20.59
N PHE A 111 6.17 -39.47 20.93
CA PHE A 111 6.17 -40.05 22.27
C PHE A 111 6.68 -41.49 22.21
N VAL A 112 7.50 -41.87 23.20
CA VAL A 112 8.00 -43.24 23.35
C VAL A 112 7.61 -43.74 24.74
N THR A 113 7.04 -44.95 24.80
CA THR A 113 6.60 -45.56 26.06
C THR A 113 6.79 -47.07 26.03
N ASN A 114 7.04 -47.65 27.21
CA ASN A 114 7.12 -49.08 27.46
C ASN A 114 5.80 -49.67 28.00
N VAL A 115 4.77 -48.85 28.18
CA VAL A 115 3.46 -49.28 28.69
C VAL A 115 2.65 -49.88 27.54
N GLU A 116 2.27 -51.15 27.68
CA GLU A 116 1.34 -51.81 26.75
C GLU A 116 -0.03 -51.11 26.79
N ASN A 117 -0.67 -50.96 25.61
CA ASN A 117 -1.94 -50.27 25.41
C ASN A 117 -1.95 -48.74 25.64
N ALA A 118 -0.78 -48.09 25.64
CA ALA A 118 -0.73 -46.64 25.63
C ALA A 118 -1.43 -46.07 24.37
N ARG A 119 -2.30 -45.07 24.55
CA ARG A 119 -2.99 -44.37 23.46
C ARG A 119 -2.67 -42.88 23.55
N VAL A 120 -2.22 -42.29 22.45
CA VAL A 120 -2.14 -40.83 22.32
C VAL A 120 -3.54 -40.31 22.01
N GLN A 121 -4.11 -39.57 22.95
CA GLN A 121 -5.33 -38.81 22.70
C GLN A 121 -4.94 -37.42 22.20
N LEU A 122 -5.42 -37.07 21.02
CA LEU A 122 -5.36 -35.71 20.51
C LEU A 122 -6.39 -34.86 21.28
N LEU A 123 -5.93 -34.20 22.34
CA LEU A 123 -6.69 -33.12 22.97
C LEU A 123 -6.52 -31.86 22.13
N VAL A 124 -7.39 -31.71 21.12
CA VAL A 124 -7.53 -30.41 20.43
C VAL A 124 -8.35 -29.52 21.35
N PRO A 125 -7.80 -28.43 21.91
CA PRO A 125 -8.61 -27.49 22.67
C PRO A 125 -9.73 -26.93 21.79
N GLU A 126 -10.98 -26.98 22.26
CA GLU A 126 -12.19 -26.53 21.52
C GLU A 126 -12.12 -25.09 21.01
N ARG A 127 -11.19 -24.28 21.54
CA ARG A 127 -10.97 -22.87 21.18
C ARG A 127 -10.40 -22.61 19.78
N ALA A 128 -10.17 -23.65 18.97
CA ALA A 128 -9.79 -23.46 17.56
C ALA A 128 -10.91 -22.85 16.70
N ARG A 129 -12.18 -22.89 17.14
CA ARG A 129 -13.27 -22.19 16.46
C ARG A 129 -13.25 -20.70 16.82
N SER A 130 -13.46 -19.85 15.81
CA SER A 130 -13.59 -18.37 15.89
C SER A 130 -12.32 -17.53 15.74
N PHE A 131 -11.14 -18.11 15.52
CA PHE A 131 -9.97 -17.31 15.13
C PHE A 131 -10.12 -16.68 13.73
N ASP A 132 -10.87 -17.32 12.84
CA ASP A 132 -11.07 -16.85 11.46
C ASP A 132 -11.64 -15.42 11.42
N TYR A 133 -12.68 -15.15 12.23
CA TYR A 133 -13.29 -13.82 12.32
C TYR A 133 -12.34 -12.79 12.93
N TYR A 134 -11.54 -13.20 13.91
CA TYR A 134 -10.55 -12.32 14.51
C TYR A 134 -9.41 -11.98 13.54
N ILE A 135 -8.91 -12.97 12.79
CA ILE A 135 -7.92 -12.78 11.72
C ILE A 135 -8.48 -11.87 10.63
N GLU A 136 -9.72 -12.11 10.20
CA GLU A 136 -10.39 -11.25 9.23
C GLU A 136 -10.50 -9.80 9.73
N THR A 137 -10.87 -9.61 11.00
CA THR A 137 -10.94 -8.29 11.63
C THR A 137 -9.58 -7.60 11.62
N LEU A 138 -8.50 -8.30 12.00
CA LEU A 138 -7.15 -7.74 11.97
C LEU A 138 -6.69 -7.38 10.56
N MET A 139 -6.98 -8.22 9.56
CA MET A 139 -6.69 -7.89 8.16
C MET A 139 -7.51 -6.69 7.68
N ASN A 140 -8.77 -6.58 8.12
CA ASN A 140 -9.62 -5.43 7.83
C ASN A 140 -9.07 -4.12 8.43
N GLU A 141 -8.59 -4.15 9.66
CA GLU A 141 -7.92 -3.02 10.31
C GLU A 141 -6.59 -2.68 9.62
N PHE A 142 -5.85 -3.68 9.15
CA PHE A 142 -4.64 -3.46 8.36
C PHE A 142 -4.94 -2.71 7.05
N TYR A 143 -5.93 -3.16 6.29
CA TYR A 143 -6.37 -2.47 5.07
C TYR A 143 -6.90 -1.07 5.36
N LEU A 144 -7.60 -0.87 6.48
CA LEU A 144 -8.01 0.45 6.94
C LEU A 144 -6.80 1.34 7.23
N GLY A 145 -5.75 0.82 7.86
CA GLY A 145 -4.50 1.55 8.10
C GLY A 145 -3.78 1.96 6.82
N LEU A 146 -3.83 1.12 5.77
CA LEU A 146 -3.35 1.48 4.42
C LEU A 146 -4.21 2.56 3.74
N SER A 147 -5.38 2.86 4.30
CA SER A 147 -6.32 3.85 3.79
C SER A 147 -6.80 3.56 2.35
N THR A 148 -6.86 2.29 1.95
CA THR A 148 -7.34 1.89 0.62
C THR A 148 -8.22 0.63 0.70
N PRO A 149 -9.39 0.62 0.05
CA PRO A 149 -10.25 -0.55 -0.04
C PRO A 149 -9.84 -1.51 -1.17
N LEU A 150 -8.94 -1.09 -2.08
CA LEU A 150 -8.67 -1.82 -3.32
C LEU A 150 -8.19 -3.27 -3.12
N PRO A 151 -7.31 -3.59 -2.16
CA PRO A 151 -6.89 -4.98 -1.94
C PRO A 151 -8.04 -5.94 -1.63
N LYS A 152 -9.10 -5.44 -0.98
CA LYS A 152 -10.29 -6.26 -0.68
C LYS A 152 -11.09 -6.62 -1.93
N LEU A 153 -11.09 -5.77 -2.95
CA LEU A 153 -11.77 -6.05 -4.22
C LEU A 153 -11.21 -7.29 -4.92
N PHE A 154 -9.91 -7.58 -4.72
CA PHE A 154 -9.25 -8.73 -5.33
C PHE A 154 -9.30 -10.00 -4.47
N THR A 155 -9.51 -9.86 -3.16
CA THR A 155 -9.28 -10.96 -2.20
C THR A 155 -10.55 -11.45 -1.51
N ALA A 156 -11.56 -10.60 -1.33
CA ALA A 156 -12.79 -10.99 -0.64
C ALA A 156 -13.90 -11.38 -1.65
N PRO A 157 -14.58 -12.51 -1.43
CA PRO A 157 -15.75 -12.88 -2.23
C PRO A 157 -16.93 -11.94 -1.92
N GLY A 158 -17.81 -11.70 -2.91
CA GLY A 158 -19.07 -10.97 -2.70
C GLY A 158 -19.09 -9.50 -3.11
N PHE A 159 -18.03 -8.98 -3.74
CA PHE A 159 -18.11 -7.65 -4.37
C PHE A 159 -18.93 -7.71 -5.66
N THR A 160 -19.99 -6.90 -5.71
CA THR A 160 -20.72 -6.58 -6.94
C THR A 160 -20.08 -5.38 -7.64
N GLU A 161 -20.37 -5.17 -8.93
CA GLU A 161 -19.92 -4.00 -9.69
C GLU A 161 -20.24 -2.68 -8.98
N ALA A 162 -21.43 -2.58 -8.37
CA ALA A 162 -21.83 -1.40 -7.60
C ALA A 162 -20.88 -1.13 -6.41
N SER A 163 -20.53 -2.17 -5.65
CA SER A 163 -19.61 -2.04 -4.52
C SER A 163 -18.18 -1.72 -4.94
N ALA A 164 -17.71 -2.25 -6.08
CA ALA A 164 -16.41 -1.92 -6.65
C ALA A 164 -16.35 -0.44 -7.09
N ASN A 165 -17.39 0.05 -7.77
CA ASN A 165 -17.50 1.45 -8.18
C ASN A 165 -17.50 2.41 -6.98
N VAL A 166 -18.15 2.05 -5.86
CA VAL A 166 -18.09 2.85 -4.63
C VAL A 166 -16.69 2.86 -4.03
N ALA A 167 -16.01 1.72 -3.99
CA ALA A 167 -14.65 1.62 -3.47
C ALA A 167 -13.67 2.48 -4.28
N VAL A 168 -13.75 2.44 -5.62
CA VAL A 168 -12.94 3.30 -6.51
C VAL A 168 -13.20 4.78 -6.23
N LYS A 169 -14.46 5.21 -6.13
CA LYS A 169 -14.81 6.61 -5.83
C LYS A 169 -14.26 7.11 -4.48
N VAL A 170 -14.21 6.24 -3.48
CA VAL A 170 -13.62 6.59 -2.17
C VAL A 170 -12.10 6.75 -2.29
N ASP A 171 -11.44 5.84 -3.02
CA ASP A 171 -10.00 5.89 -3.26
C ASP A 171 -9.61 7.14 -4.09
N GLU A 172 -10.38 7.47 -5.13
CA GLU A 172 -10.21 8.68 -5.93
C GLU A 172 -10.28 9.97 -5.10
N LYS A 173 -11.22 10.07 -4.15
CA LYS A 173 -11.29 11.23 -3.23
C LYS A 173 -10.00 11.38 -2.42
N ARG A 174 -9.39 10.27 -2.01
CA ARG A 174 -8.12 10.27 -1.29
C ARG A 174 -6.96 10.69 -2.20
N VAL A 175 -6.91 10.15 -3.41
CA VAL A 175 -5.93 10.54 -4.44
C VAL A 175 -6.03 12.05 -4.72
N MET A 176 -7.24 12.57 -4.94
CA MET A 176 -7.46 14.01 -5.13
C MET A 176 -6.98 14.85 -3.95
N ALA A 177 -7.15 14.38 -2.70
CA ALA A 177 -6.67 15.09 -1.53
C ALA A 177 -5.13 15.16 -1.50
N LEU A 178 -4.44 14.06 -1.82
CA LEU A 178 -2.97 14.02 -1.93
C LEU A 178 -2.46 14.88 -3.08
N GLN A 179 -3.09 14.78 -4.26
CA GLN A 179 -2.83 15.63 -5.42
C GLN A 179 -2.98 17.12 -5.08
N ARG A 180 -4.01 17.51 -4.33
CA ARG A 180 -4.19 18.90 -3.87
C ARG A 180 -3.10 19.33 -2.90
N LEU A 181 -2.71 18.46 -1.96
CA LEU A 181 -1.63 18.74 -1.01
C LEU A 181 -0.31 18.98 -1.76
N LEU A 182 0.04 18.07 -2.67
CA LEU A 182 1.23 18.18 -3.51
C LEU A 182 1.18 19.43 -4.38
N LYS A 183 0.06 19.68 -5.07
CA LYS A 183 -0.15 20.88 -5.88
C LYS A 183 0.09 22.16 -5.09
N ARG A 184 -0.54 22.30 -3.92
CA ARG A 184 -0.36 23.50 -3.07
C ARG A 184 1.08 23.67 -2.61
N THR A 185 1.73 22.58 -2.23
CA THR A 185 3.11 22.62 -1.72
C THR A 185 4.09 22.96 -2.84
N VAL A 186 3.96 22.33 -4.02
CA VAL A 186 4.79 22.64 -5.18
C VAL A 186 4.55 24.07 -5.67
N GLU A 187 3.29 24.50 -5.82
CA GLU A 187 2.99 25.86 -6.26
C GLU A 187 3.57 26.92 -5.30
N ARG A 188 3.45 26.71 -3.99
CA ARG A 188 3.89 27.68 -2.97
C ARG A 188 5.40 27.63 -2.68
N GLU A 189 5.95 26.44 -2.50
CA GLU A 189 7.33 26.24 -2.03
C GLU A 189 8.34 26.06 -3.17
N LEU A 190 7.90 25.69 -4.39
CA LEU A 190 8.78 25.57 -5.56
C LEU A 190 8.54 26.69 -6.58
N PHE A 191 7.32 26.80 -7.12
CA PHE A 191 7.08 27.70 -8.26
C PHE A 191 7.25 29.17 -7.89
N VAL A 192 6.67 29.61 -6.75
CA VAL A 192 6.79 31.01 -6.30
C VAL A 192 8.26 31.42 -6.09
N PRO A 193 9.10 30.70 -5.33
CA PRO A 193 10.51 31.05 -5.17
C PRO A 193 11.31 31.04 -6.47
N VAL A 194 11.07 30.05 -7.35
CA VAL A 194 11.79 29.94 -8.64
C VAL A 194 11.45 31.11 -9.56
N LEU A 195 10.16 31.46 -9.68
CA LEU A 195 9.72 32.59 -10.50
C LEU A 195 10.27 33.92 -9.98
N ALA A 196 10.23 34.12 -8.66
CA ALA A 196 10.77 35.32 -8.03
C ALA A 196 12.29 35.46 -8.28
N ARG A 197 13.06 34.37 -8.15
CA ARG A 197 14.50 34.35 -8.46
C ARG A 197 14.81 34.60 -9.93
N ALA A 198 13.91 34.20 -10.83
CA ALA A 198 14.04 34.47 -12.27
C ALA A 198 13.56 35.88 -12.68
N GLY A 199 13.14 36.73 -11.73
CA GLY A 199 12.70 38.10 -11.99
C GLY A 199 11.25 38.22 -12.47
N PHE A 200 10.47 37.14 -12.41
CA PHE A 200 9.04 37.18 -12.74
C PHE A 200 8.21 37.48 -11.50
N ASN A 201 7.09 38.19 -11.68
CA ASN A 201 6.10 38.36 -10.62
C ASN A 201 5.21 37.10 -10.55
N PRO A 202 5.24 36.32 -9.44
CA PRO A 202 4.48 35.07 -9.34
C PRO A 202 2.96 35.26 -9.45
N ASP A 203 2.42 36.37 -8.94
CA ASP A 203 0.98 36.68 -8.96
C ASP A 203 0.48 36.98 -10.37
N LYS A 204 1.35 37.50 -11.23
CA LYS A 204 1.07 37.73 -12.65
C LYS A 204 1.26 36.46 -13.47
N ALA A 205 2.32 35.71 -13.20
CA ALA A 205 2.64 34.49 -13.95
C ALA A 205 1.61 33.36 -13.74
N LYS A 206 1.00 33.27 -12.55
CA LYS A 206 -0.07 32.31 -12.20
C LYS A 206 0.22 30.88 -12.66
N VAL A 207 1.46 30.41 -12.51
CA VAL A 207 1.85 29.05 -12.89
C VAL A 207 1.12 28.04 -12.00
N ARG A 208 0.41 27.09 -12.61
CA ARG A 208 -0.39 26.07 -11.91
C ARG A 208 0.06 24.67 -12.29
N LEU A 209 0.08 23.77 -11.31
CA LEU A 209 0.26 22.35 -11.54
C LEU A 209 -1.11 21.72 -11.85
N ASN A 210 -1.28 21.10 -13.01
CA ASN A 210 -2.50 20.36 -13.36
C ASN A 210 -2.21 18.86 -13.37
N TRP A 211 -3.15 18.08 -12.83
CA TRP A 211 -3.06 16.62 -12.78
C TRP A 211 -3.83 16.02 -13.94
N GLY A 212 -3.41 14.83 -14.38
CA GLY A 212 -4.02 14.12 -15.50
C GLY A 212 -3.36 14.42 -16.84
N VAL A 213 -3.81 13.69 -17.85
CA VAL A 213 -3.50 14.00 -19.24
C VAL A 213 -4.37 15.19 -19.62
N PRO A 214 -3.86 16.22 -20.33
CA PRO A 214 -4.71 17.27 -20.86
C PRO A 214 -5.83 16.62 -21.68
N GLU A 215 -7.08 16.76 -21.22
CA GLU A 215 -8.23 16.33 -22.01
C GLU A 215 -8.16 17.06 -23.33
N LYS A 216 -7.87 16.32 -24.41
CA LYS A 216 -8.08 16.86 -25.74
C LYS A 216 -9.58 17.11 -25.84
N PRO A 217 -10.02 18.31 -26.22
CA PRO A 217 -11.44 18.55 -26.40
C PRO A 217 -11.98 17.51 -27.37
N GLU A 218 -12.99 16.75 -26.94
CA GLU A 218 -13.75 15.87 -27.83
C GLU A 218 -14.66 16.76 -28.66
N TYR A 219 -14.28 17.00 -29.91
CA TYR A 219 -15.10 17.73 -30.87
C TYR A 219 -15.58 16.78 -31.95
N THR A 220 -16.84 16.94 -32.33
CA THR A 220 -17.41 16.23 -33.46
C THR A 220 -17.06 16.95 -34.76
N ILE A 221 -17.26 16.27 -35.90
CA ILE A 221 -17.08 16.89 -37.21
C ILE A 221 -17.98 18.13 -37.37
N SER A 222 -19.19 18.09 -36.79
CA SER A 222 -20.13 19.22 -36.80
C SER A 222 -19.56 20.46 -36.11
N ASP A 223 -18.84 20.30 -35.00
CA ASP A 223 -18.22 21.42 -34.28
C ASP A 223 -17.11 22.07 -35.11
N VAL A 224 -16.35 21.27 -35.87
CA VAL A 224 -15.28 21.75 -36.75
C VAL A 224 -15.87 22.53 -37.93
N LEU A 225 -16.95 22.04 -38.55
CA LEU A 225 -17.62 22.74 -39.65
C LEU A 225 -18.24 24.06 -39.18
N LYS A 226 -18.87 24.05 -38.00
CA LYS A 226 -19.44 25.26 -37.40
C LYS A 226 -18.38 26.29 -37.06
N ALA A 227 -17.23 25.88 -36.51
CA ALA A 227 -16.10 26.77 -36.27
C ALA A 227 -15.54 27.41 -37.56
N TYR A 228 -15.64 26.71 -38.70
CA TYR A 228 -15.29 27.27 -40.00
C TYR A 228 -16.31 28.28 -40.51
N GLU A 229 -17.60 27.95 -40.40
CA GLU A 229 -18.71 28.86 -40.76
C GLU A 229 -18.70 30.15 -39.93
N ASP A 230 -18.40 30.02 -38.63
CA ASP A 230 -18.26 31.14 -37.69
C ASP A 230 -16.95 31.94 -37.89
N GLY A 231 -16.07 31.52 -38.82
CA GLY A 231 -14.82 32.21 -39.13
C GLY A 231 -13.71 32.06 -38.08
N ALA A 232 -13.87 31.13 -37.12
CA ALA A 232 -12.90 30.89 -36.06
C ALA A 232 -11.65 30.12 -36.53
N ILE A 233 -11.78 29.32 -37.59
CA ILE A 233 -10.68 28.53 -38.18
C ILE A 233 -10.66 28.63 -39.70
N SER A 234 -9.47 28.54 -40.29
CA SER A 234 -9.27 28.62 -41.74
C SER A 234 -9.55 27.29 -42.46
N ARG A 235 -9.82 27.35 -43.78
CA ARG A 235 -10.05 26.15 -44.61
C ARG A 235 -8.89 25.14 -44.54
N PHE A 236 -7.66 25.62 -44.39
CA PHE A 236 -6.47 24.78 -44.27
C PHE A 236 -6.47 24.02 -42.93
N GLU A 237 -6.78 24.70 -41.83
CA GLU A 237 -6.87 24.11 -40.50
C GLU A 237 -8.00 23.09 -40.42
N VAL A 238 -9.16 23.39 -41.00
CA VAL A 238 -10.29 22.46 -41.10
C VAL A 238 -9.90 21.19 -41.84
N ARG A 239 -9.27 21.28 -43.01
CA ARG A 239 -8.83 20.09 -43.77
C ARG A 239 -7.85 19.25 -42.98
N LYS A 240 -6.92 19.87 -42.25
CA LYS A 240 -5.96 19.16 -41.39
C LYS A 240 -6.66 18.44 -40.24
N ILE A 241 -7.64 19.08 -39.60
CA ILE A 241 -8.44 18.51 -38.51
C ILE A 241 -9.30 17.34 -39.01
N LEU A 242 -9.99 17.51 -40.15
CA LEU A 242 -10.83 16.48 -40.76
C LEU A 242 -10.02 15.27 -41.25
N LYS A 243 -8.82 15.48 -41.81
CA LYS A 243 -7.90 14.38 -42.19
C LYS A 243 -7.52 13.53 -40.96
N ASN A 244 -7.23 14.19 -39.82
CA ASN A 244 -6.91 13.49 -38.57
C ASN A 244 -8.10 12.73 -37.96
N LEU A 245 -9.33 13.16 -38.24
CA LEU A 245 -10.57 12.47 -37.87
C LEU A 245 -10.96 11.33 -38.84
N GLY A 246 -10.15 11.06 -39.87
CA GLY A 246 -10.39 10.00 -40.84
C GLY A 246 -11.31 10.39 -42.01
N TRP A 247 -11.57 11.68 -42.23
CA TRP A 247 -12.36 12.15 -43.36
C TRP A 247 -11.56 11.98 -44.67
N PRO A 248 -12.12 11.32 -45.70
CA PRO A 248 -11.45 11.17 -46.98
C PRO A 248 -11.37 12.52 -47.68
N LEU A 249 -10.18 13.14 -47.65
CA LEU A 249 -9.89 14.38 -48.37
C LEU A 249 -8.94 14.06 -49.51
N GLU A 250 -9.33 14.37 -50.73
CA GLU A 250 -8.44 14.34 -51.88
C GLU A 250 -7.33 15.38 -51.70
N GLU A 251 -6.09 15.06 -52.03
CA GLU A 251 -4.98 16.02 -52.05
C GLU A 251 -5.11 16.92 -53.30
N GLY A 252 -6.14 17.76 -53.29
CA GLY A 252 -6.40 18.73 -54.35
C GLY A 252 -5.39 19.86 -54.30
N SER A 253 -4.66 20.03 -55.40
CA SER A 253 -3.79 21.16 -55.73
C SER A 253 -4.45 22.50 -55.41
N ILE A 254 -3.68 23.39 -54.80
CA ILE A 254 -4.02 24.79 -54.53
C ILE A 254 -4.61 25.41 -55.81
N PRO A 255 -5.85 25.94 -55.81
CA PRO A 255 -6.28 26.81 -56.89
C PRO A 255 -5.50 28.12 -56.76
N SER A 256 -4.79 28.48 -57.83
CA SER A 256 -4.11 29.75 -58.08
C SER A 256 -4.99 30.97 -57.84
#